data_AF-A0A7W6L4B2-F1
#
_entry.id   AF-A0A7W6L4B2-F1
#
_cell.length_a   1.000
_cell.length_b   1.000
_cell.length_c   1.000
_cell.angle_alpha   90.00
_cell.angle_beta   90.00
_cell.angle_gamma   90.00
#
_symmetry.space_group_name_H-M   'P 1'
#
loop_
_entity.id
_entity.type
_entity.pdbx_description
1 polymer ?
#
loop_
_entity_poly.entity_id
_entity_poly.type
_entity_poly.pdbx_seq_one_letter_code
_entity_poly.pdbx_strand_id
1 'polypeptide(L)'
;MFKFSNPFKKKPREPWPLRFDSYSFGARCYHTLRCSITFDRQQHSVSDLNKPSGEPYAPDWKDHWTGGFGSTEEFETRGFPSTVDIRWTAMDGVERYVEVDFEKIFPRHLILHNVPKEEVFEYWAAHKRKIAVILLEVNDRTINVYMRSWVLTNRLKSPNDPNLKISRNDLILAWTKTY
;
A
#
# COMPACT_ATOMS: atom_id res chain seq x y z
N MET A 1 -30.72 -36.98 -11.53
CA MET A 1 -29.64 -36.03 -11.89
C MET A 1 -29.09 -35.46 -10.59
N PHE A 2 -28.00 -36.03 -10.05
CA PHE A 2 -27.45 -35.60 -8.76
C PHE A 2 -26.57 -34.36 -8.95
N LYS A 3 -26.93 -33.25 -8.29
CA LYS A 3 -26.11 -32.03 -8.25
C LYS A 3 -24.95 -32.27 -7.28
N PHE A 4 -23.75 -32.48 -7.81
CA PHE A 4 -22.54 -32.42 -7.01
C PHE A 4 -22.26 -30.95 -6.64
N SER A 5 -22.61 -30.55 -5.42
CA SER A 5 -22.09 -29.33 -4.83
C SER A 5 -20.64 -29.61 -4.39
N ASN A 6 -19.67 -28.99 -5.07
CA ASN A 6 -18.25 -29.11 -4.72
C ASN A 6 -18.04 -28.67 -3.24
N PRO A 7 -17.62 -29.57 -2.33
CA PRO A 7 -17.49 -29.26 -0.90
C PRO A 7 -16.37 -28.25 -0.60
N PHE A 8 -15.53 -27.92 -1.59
CA PHE A 8 -14.46 -26.91 -1.48
C PHE A 8 -14.87 -25.51 -1.95
N LYS A 9 -16.15 -25.27 -2.29
CA LYS A 9 -16.62 -23.90 -2.55
C LYS A 9 -16.61 -23.15 -1.22
N LYS A 10 -15.50 -22.44 -0.93
CA LYS A 10 -15.43 -21.46 0.15
C LYS A 10 -16.67 -20.57 0.02
N LYS A 11 -17.49 -20.50 1.08
CA LYS A 11 -18.58 -19.51 1.13
C LYS A 11 -17.97 -18.15 0.81
N PRO A 12 -18.59 -17.33 -0.06
CA PRO A 12 -18.11 -15.98 -0.31
C PRO A 12 -17.97 -15.30 1.04
N ARG A 13 -16.75 -14.89 1.39
CA ARG A 13 -16.52 -14.10 2.59
C ARG A 13 -17.27 -12.81 2.38
N GLU A 14 -18.05 -12.36 3.36
CA GLU A 14 -18.67 -11.03 3.28
C GLU A 14 -17.54 -10.04 2.96
N PRO A 15 -17.58 -9.36 1.80
CA PRO A 15 -16.39 -8.67 1.28
C PRO A 15 -16.11 -7.37 2.03
N TRP A 16 -16.95 -7.03 3.02
CA TRP A 16 -16.92 -5.78 3.73
C TRP A 16 -16.43 -5.95 5.18
N PRO A 17 -15.58 -5.04 5.67
CA PRO A 17 -14.83 -4.04 4.91
C PRO A 17 -13.84 -4.70 3.93
N LEU A 18 -13.48 -4.02 2.83
CA LEU A 18 -12.49 -4.52 1.88
C LEU A 18 -11.14 -4.69 2.57
N ARG A 19 -10.51 -5.84 2.35
CA ARG A 19 -9.18 -6.18 2.89
C ARG A 19 -8.24 -6.58 1.78
N PHE A 20 -6.97 -6.26 1.91
CA PHE A 20 -5.95 -6.74 0.98
C PHE A 20 -5.39 -8.08 1.45
N ASP A 21 -5.09 -8.93 0.47
CA ASP A 21 -4.54 -10.29 0.65
C ASP A 21 -3.03 -10.30 0.43
N SER A 22 -2.49 -9.25 -0.17
CA SER A 22 -1.06 -9.06 -0.39
C SER A 22 -0.72 -7.58 -0.48
N TYR A 23 0.56 -7.26 -0.38
CA TYR A 23 1.03 -5.90 -0.56
C TYR A 23 2.25 -5.82 -1.49
N SER A 24 2.46 -4.65 -2.06
CA SER A 24 3.78 -4.19 -2.50
C SER A 24 4.19 -2.96 -1.69
N PHE A 25 5.49 -2.83 -1.45
CA PHE A 25 6.07 -1.78 -0.65
C PHE A 25 7.10 -1.00 -1.46
N GLY A 26 7.06 0.32 -1.34
CA GLY A 26 8.05 1.23 -1.88
C GLY A 26 8.33 2.35 -0.88
N ALA A 27 9.59 2.75 -0.78
CA ALA A 27 9.99 3.82 0.10
C ALA A 27 10.81 4.88 -0.66
N ARG A 28 10.73 6.13 -0.20
CA ARG A 28 11.55 7.24 -0.70
C ARG A 28 11.90 8.19 0.43
N CYS A 29 13.05 8.84 0.29
CA CYS A 29 13.45 9.94 1.15
C CYS A 29 13.59 11.21 0.29
N TYR A 30 13.21 12.35 0.84
CA TYR A 30 13.39 13.68 0.27
C TYR A 30 13.76 14.65 1.38
N HIS A 31 14.54 15.68 1.05
CA HIS A 31 15.00 16.68 2.02
C HIS A 31 15.62 16.05 3.28
N THR A 32 16.48 15.05 3.11
CA THR A 32 17.21 14.44 4.21
C THR A 32 18.69 14.45 3.88
N LEU A 33 19.56 14.72 4.86
CA LEU A 33 21.01 14.63 4.69
C LEU A 33 21.48 13.18 4.62
N ARG A 34 20.79 12.27 5.33
CA ARG A 34 21.02 10.82 5.37
C ARG A 34 19.67 10.13 5.59
N CYS A 35 19.44 8.98 4.99
CA CYS A 35 18.20 8.25 5.18
C CYS A 35 18.38 6.75 4.93
N SER A 36 17.92 5.94 5.88
CA SER A 36 17.86 4.49 5.83
C SER A 36 16.45 4.05 6.21
N ILE A 37 15.83 3.23 5.36
CA ILE A 37 14.49 2.69 5.56
C ILE A 37 14.57 1.17 5.41
N THR A 38 14.58 0.46 6.54
CA THR A 38 14.69 -0.99 6.56
C THR A 38 13.34 -1.63 6.81
N PHE A 39 12.95 -2.59 5.98
CA PHE A 39 11.73 -3.37 6.17
C PHE A 39 11.98 -4.82 5.74
N ASP A 40 11.58 -5.78 6.58
CA ASP A 40 11.91 -7.20 6.42
C ASP A 40 13.42 -7.44 6.21
N ARG A 41 14.25 -6.75 7.01
CA ARG A 41 15.72 -6.78 6.94
C ARG A 41 16.33 -6.32 5.61
N GLN A 42 15.53 -5.67 4.74
CA GLN A 42 15.99 -5.14 3.45
C GLN A 42 15.99 -3.61 3.47
N GLN A 43 16.99 -3.02 2.82
CA GLN A 43 17.11 -1.57 2.65
C GLN A 43 16.24 -1.10 1.47
N HIS A 44 15.38 -0.11 1.69
CA HIS A 44 14.46 0.44 0.69
C HIS A 44 14.71 1.92 0.35
N SER A 45 15.70 2.57 0.95
CA SER A 45 16.14 3.92 0.55
C SER A 45 17.14 3.89 -0.62
N VAL A 46 17.59 5.07 -1.06
CA VAL A 46 18.64 5.22 -2.08
C VAL A 46 19.91 4.42 -1.74
N SER A 47 20.63 3.99 -2.77
CA SER A 47 21.80 3.10 -2.63
C SER A 47 22.96 3.70 -1.84
N ASP A 48 23.10 5.03 -1.82
CA ASP A 48 24.14 5.73 -1.05
C ASP A 48 23.53 6.43 0.16
N LEU A 49 23.57 5.76 1.31
CA LEU A 49 22.99 6.25 2.58
C LEU A 49 23.66 7.50 3.14
N ASN A 50 24.84 7.85 2.62
CA ASN A 50 25.62 9.00 3.08
C ASN A 50 25.36 10.26 2.25
N LYS A 51 24.57 10.16 1.17
CA LYS A 51 24.24 11.31 0.32
C LYS A 51 22.90 11.92 0.71
N PRO A 52 22.79 13.27 0.62
CA PRO A 52 21.51 13.92 0.70
C PRO A 52 20.54 13.40 -0.36
N SER A 53 19.27 13.22 0.01
CA SER A 53 18.24 12.68 -0.87
C SER A 53 17.74 13.68 -1.93
N GLY A 54 17.91 14.98 -1.66
CA GLY A 54 17.52 16.06 -2.56
C GLY A 54 16.00 16.28 -2.61
N GLU A 55 15.60 17.04 -3.62
CA GLU A 55 14.20 17.35 -3.94
C GLU A 55 13.53 16.19 -4.67
N PRO A 56 12.19 16.10 -4.64
CA PRO A 56 11.45 15.28 -5.60
C PRO A 56 11.82 15.60 -7.04
N TYR A 57 11.90 14.56 -7.88
CA TYR A 57 12.36 14.72 -9.27
C TYR A 57 11.38 15.49 -10.16
N ALA A 58 10.11 15.56 -9.76
CA ALA A 58 9.05 16.31 -10.42
C ALA A 58 7.92 16.61 -9.41
N PRO A 59 7.08 17.64 -9.60
CA PRO A 59 5.97 17.94 -8.69
C PRO A 59 4.92 16.82 -8.59
N ASP A 60 4.67 16.10 -9.69
CA ASP A 60 3.67 15.04 -9.85
C ASP A 60 4.25 13.62 -9.67
N TRP A 61 5.46 13.52 -9.10
CA TRP A 61 6.18 12.25 -8.97
C TRP A 61 5.38 11.12 -8.29
N LYS A 62 4.45 11.47 -7.39
CA LYS A 62 3.58 10.52 -6.66
C LYS A 62 2.57 9.81 -7.57
N ASP A 63 2.28 10.35 -8.75
CA ASP A 63 1.33 9.75 -9.70
C ASP A 63 1.82 8.43 -10.28
N HIS A 64 3.14 8.31 -10.42
CA HIS A 64 3.82 7.13 -10.98
C HIS A 64 4.50 6.27 -9.91
N TRP A 65 4.35 6.62 -8.63
CA TRP A 65 5.01 5.92 -7.54
C TRP A 65 4.35 4.56 -7.26
N THR A 66 5.18 3.51 -7.29
CA THR A 66 4.81 2.13 -7.02
C THR A 66 5.78 1.47 -6.04
N GLY A 67 5.42 0.29 -5.53
CA GLY A 67 6.25 -0.54 -4.68
C GLY A 67 6.96 -1.65 -5.46
N GLY A 68 8.23 -1.90 -5.13
CA GLY A 68 9.04 -2.97 -5.72
C GLY A 68 9.16 -4.22 -4.84
N PHE A 69 8.88 -4.11 -3.54
CA PHE A 69 9.01 -5.20 -2.59
C PHE A 69 7.65 -5.86 -2.31
N GLY A 70 7.48 -7.12 -2.70
CA GLY A 70 6.21 -7.83 -2.57
C GLY A 70 6.09 -8.64 -1.27
N SER A 71 4.87 -8.78 -0.78
CA SER A 71 4.55 -9.71 0.30
C SER A 71 4.72 -11.17 -0.11
N THR A 72 5.01 -12.04 0.86
CA THR A 72 5.00 -13.49 0.68
C THR A 72 3.62 -14.09 0.96
N GLU A 73 3.44 -15.39 0.69
CA GLU A 73 2.21 -16.12 1.04
C GLU A 73 1.92 -16.13 2.55
N GLU A 74 2.94 -15.94 3.39
CA GLU A 74 2.78 -15.92 4.85
C GLU A 74 1.99 -14.71 5.35
N PHE A 75 1.98 -13.60 4.59
CA PHE A 75 1.34 -12.34 4.97
C PHE A 75 -0.14 -12.52 5.33
N GLU A 76 -0.89 -13.30 4.55
CA GLU A 76 -2.33 -13.52 4.78
C GLU A 76 -2.63 -14.14 6.15
N THR A 77 -1.65 -14.85 6.74
CA THR A 77 -1.82 -15.57 8.01
C THR A 77 -1.08 -14.95 9.18
N ARG A 78 0.06 -14.28 8.94
CA ARG A 78 0.94 -13.73 9.98
C ARG A 78 0.99 -12.21 10.01
N GLY A 79 0.43 -11.53 9.01
CA GLY A 79 0.53 -10.08 8.88
C GLY A 79 1.89 -9.63 8.36
N PHE A 80 2.20 -8.35 8.58
CA PHE A 80 3.48 -7.78 8.16
C PHE A 80 4.67 -8.48 8.84
N PRO A 81 5.80 -8.70 8.11
CA PRO A 81 6.95 -9.45 8.63
C PRO A 81 7.72 -8.71 9.72
N SER A 82 7.63 -7.38 9.78
CA SER A 82 8.30 -6.54 10.77
C SER A 82 7.67 -5.14 10.82
N THR A 83 8.16 -4.29 11.72
CA THR A 83 8.08 -2.83 11.59
C THR A 83 8.95 -2.34 10.43
N VAL A 84 8.73 -1.10 9.99
CA VAL A 84 9.70 -0.37 9.17
C VAL A 84 10.59 0.45 10.08
N ASP A 85 11.88 0.16 10.07
CA ASP A 85 12.88 0.85 10.88
C ASP A 85 13.45 2.01 10.05
N ILE A 86 13.25 3.24 10.53
CA ILE A 86 13.62 4.45 9.81
C ILE A 86 14.66 5.19 10.64
N ARG A 87 15.84 5.38 10.04
CA ARG A 87 16.91 6.21 10.60
C ARG A 87 17.28 7.29 9.60
N TRP A 88 17.17 8.55 9.98
CA TRP A 88 17.43 9.66 9.06
C TRP A 88 17.98 10.88 9.77
N THR A 89 18.67 11.72 9.01
CA THR A 89 19.10 13.06 9.43
C THR A 89 18.31 14.06 8.59
N ALA A 90 17.45 14.84 9.23
CA ALA A 90 16.62 15.84 8.55
C ALA A 90 17.47 17.06 8.15
N MET A 91 16.86 18.08 7.52
CA MET A 91 17.59 19.27 7.08
C MET A 91 18.11 20.12 8.24
N ASP A 92 17.56 19.95 9.44
CA ASP A 92 18.06 20.55 10.68
C ASP A 92 19.35 19.92 11.21
N GLY A 93 19.85 18.85 10.57
CA GLY A 93 21.06 18.15 10.97
C GLY A 93 20.87 17.18 12.14
N VAL A 94 19.66 17.04 12.69
CA VAL A 94 19.39 16.15 13.82
C VAL A 94 19.06 14.74 13.32
N GLU A 95 19.79 13.77 13.85
CA GLU A 95 19.55 12.35 13.61
C GLU A 95 18.32 11.86 14.40
N ARG A 96 17.47 11.07 13.73
CA ARG A 96 16.24 10.52 14.27
C ARG A 96 16.15 9.03 13.97
N TYR A 97 15.43 8.33 14.84
CA TYR A 97 15.06 6.93 14.68
C TYR A 97 13.59 6.74 15.04
N VAL A 98 12.87 5.95 14.25
CA VAL A 98 11.54 5.47 14.62
C VAL A 98 11.21 4.15 13.94
N GLU A 99 10.33 3.39 14.59
CA GLU A 99 9.70 2.19 14.05
C GLU A 99 8.27 2.53 13.64
N VAL A 100 7.94 2.27 12.37
CA VAL A 100 6.58 2.41 11.85
C VAL A 100 5.94 1.04 11.75
N ASP A 101 4.83 0.87 12.45
CA ASP A 101 4.09 -0.39 12.52
C ASP A 101 2.89 -0.36 11.56
N PHE A 102 2.99 -1.09 10.45
CA PHE A 102 1.93 -1.16 9.46
C PHE A 102 0.69 -1.90 9.94
N GLU A 103 0.77 -2.79 10.94
CA GLU A 103 -0.43 -3.41 11.52
C GLU A 103 -1.27 -2.37 12.29
N LYS A 104 -0.63 -1.35 12.86
CA LYS A 104 -1.34 -0.23 13.50
C LYS A 104 -1.96 0.73 12.48
N ILE A 105 -1.29 0.96 11.35
CA ILE A 105 -1.78 1.85 10.30
C ILE A 105 -2.91 1.19 9.50
N PHE A 106 -2.81 -0.11 9.22
CA PHE A 106 -3.76 -0.87 8.42
C PHE A 106 -4.36 -2.03 9.25
N PRO A 107 -5.14 -1.74 10.30
CA PRO A 107 -5.60 -2.76 11.22
C PRO A 107 -6.46 -3.79 10.48
N ARG A 108 -6.08 -5.07 10.58
CA ARG A 108 -6.73 -6.18 9.87
C ARG A 108 -6.69 -6.01 8.33
N HIS A 109 -5.64 -5.38 7.82
CA HIS A 109 -5.35 -5.23 6.38
C HIS A 109 -6.47 -4.52 5.62
N LEU A 110 -7.02 -3.45 6.19
CA LEU A 110 -8.07 -2.65 5.54
C LEU A 110 -7.55 -1.94 4.29
N ILE A 111 -8.34 -2.00 3.21
CA ILE A 111 -8.11 -1.19 2.02
C ILE A 111 -8.74 0.19 2.25
N LEU A 112 -7.95 1.24 2.11
CA LEU A 112 -8.43 2.61 2.03
C LEU A 112 -8.86 2.91 0.59
N HIS A 113 -10.09 3.41 0.40
CA HIS A 113 -10.62 3.81 -0.91
C HIS A 113 -11.77 4.80 -0.78
N ASN A 114 -12.02 5.57 -1.85
CA ASN A 114 -13.13 6.54 -1.92
C ASN A 114 -14.37 6.02 -2.67
N VAL A 115 -14.36 4.76 -3.11
CA VAL A 115 -15.48 4.16 -3.86
C VAL A 115 -16.65 3.84 -2.92
N PRO A 116 -17.87 4.34 -3.17
CA PRO A 116 -19.06 3.95 -2.41
C PRO A 116 -19.31 2.43 -2.49
N LYS A 117 -19.84 1.85 -1.42
CA LYS A 117 -20.07 0.39 -1.33
C LYS A 117 -20.94 -0.14 -2.46
N GLU A 118 -21.96 0.63 -2.83
CA GLU A 118 -22.96 0.31 -3.85
C GLU A 118 -22.36 0.36 -5.27
N GLU A 119 -21.24 1.06 -5.44
CA GLU A 119 -20.52 1.15 -6.71
C GLU A 119 -19.43 0.09 -6.86
N VAL A 120 -19.05 -0.63 -5.79
CA VAL A 120 -18.05 -1.68 -5.88
C VAL A 120 -18.62 -2.88 -6.62
N PHE A 121 -17.83 -3.44 -7.55
CA PHE A 121 -18.20 -4.66 -8.24
C PHE A 121 -18.12 -5.88 -7.29
N GLU A 122 -19.27 -6.34 -6.83
CA GLU A 122 -19.40 -7.37 -5.79
C GLU A 122 -18.65 -8.67 -6.11
N TYR A 123 -18.71 -9.14 -7.36
CA TYR A 123 -17.99 -10.36 -7.75
C TYR A 123 -16.48 -10.20 -7.57
N TRP A 124 -15.92 -9.06 -7.96
CA TRP A 124 -14.50 -8.75 -7.73
C TRP A 124 -14.18 -8.69 -6.24
N ALA A 125 -15.02 -7.99 -5.47
CA ALA A 125 -14.83 -7.83 -4.03
C ALA A 125 -14.83 -9.18 -3.29
N ALA A 126 -15.71 -10.11 -3.66
CA ALA A 126 -15.85 -11.40 -2.99
C ALA A 126 -14.88 -12.48 -3.48
N HIS A 127 -14.37 -12.41 -4.71
CA HIS A 127 -13.65 -13.55 -5.33
C HIS A 127 -12.25 -13.24 -5.84
N LYS A 128 -11.84 -11.96 -5.90
CA LYS A 128 -10.52 -11.59 -6.41
C LYS A 128 -9.59 -11.23 -5.26
N ARG A 129 -8.33 -11.64 -5.40
CA ARG A 129 -7.24 -11.20 -4.54
C ARG A 129 -7.03 -9.70 -4.73
N LYS A 130 -6.79 -9.00 -3.63
CA LYS A 130 -6.64 -7.55 -3.60
C LYS A 130 -5.25 -7.22 -3.10
N ILE A 131 -4.60 -6.29 -3.79
CA ILE A 131 -3.22 -5.88 -3.50
C ILE A 131 -3.27 -4.46 -2.97
N ALA A 132 -2.59 -4.20 -1.86
CA ALA A 132 -2.28 -2.85 -1.40
C ALA A 132 -0.88 -2.44 -1.87
N VAL A 133 -0.76 -1.29 -2.52
CA VAL A 133 0.53 -0.64 -2.77
C VAL A 133 0.77 0.33 -1.64
N ILE A 134 1.64 -0.05 -0.71
CA ILE A 134 2.00 0.74 0.48
C ILE A 134 3.26 1.53 0.16
N LEU A 135 3.18 2.85 0.34
CA LEU A 135 4.22 3.78 -0.08
C LEU A 135 4.63 4.66 1.09
N LEU A 136 5.90 4.64 1.47
CA LEU A 136 6.42 5.39 2.61
C LEU A 136 7.39 6.49 2.16
N GLU A 137 7.10 7.72 2.56
CA GLU A 137 7.92 8.90 2.26
C GLU A 137 8.47 9.45 3.58
N VAL A 138 9.79 9.56 3.67
CA VAL A 138 10.46 10.43 4.65
C VAL A 138 10.76 11.75 3.96
N ASN A 139 10.20 12.85 4.43
CA ASN A 139 10.36 14.17 3.85
C ASN A 139 10.72 15.17 4.95
N ASP A 140 11.99 15.54 5.02
CA ASP A 140 12.57 16.32 6.13
C ASP A 140 12.24 15.68 7.49
N ARG A 141 11.40 16.34 8.30
CA ARG A 141 11.00 15.84 9.63
C ARG A 141 9.69 15.07 9.62
N THR A 142 9.06 14.90 8.45
CA THR A 142 7.74 14.28 8.33
C THR A 142 7.84 12.92 7.67
N ILE A 143 7.14 11.93 8.23
CA ILE A 143 6.96 10.62 7.61
C ILE A 143 5.50 10.52 7.17
N ASN A 144 5.29 10.17 5.90
CA ASN A 144 3.99 9.92 5.32
C ASN A 144 3.90 8.46 4.88
N VAL A 145 2.78 7.80 5.19
CA VAL A 145 2.44 6.48 4.67
C VAL A 145 1.19 6.61 3.82
N TYR A 146 1.30 6.20 2.58
CA TYR A 146 0.22 6.20 1.62
C TYR A 146 -0.19 4.77 1.25
N MET A 147 -1.42 4.63 0.77
CA MET A 147 -1.93 3.41 0.15
C MET A 147 -2.50 3.74 -1.22
N ARG A 148 -2.23 2.88 -2.21
CA ARG A 148 -3.08 2.69 -3.37
C ARG A 148 -3.65 1.28 -3.36
N SER A 149 -4.86 1.11 -3.86
CA SER A 149 -5.39 -0.21 -4.16
C SER A 149 -6.39 -0.10 -5.30
N TRP A 150 -6.37 -1.10 -6.17
CA TRP A 150 -7.32 -1.17 -7.26
C TRP A 150 -8.69 -1.56 -6.71
N VAL A 151 -9.68 -0.69 -6.85
CA VAL A 151 -11.07 -0.99 -6.52
C VAL A 151 -11.89 -0.97 -7.81
N LEU A 152 -12.39 -2.16 -8.19
CA LEU A 152 -13.18 -2.31 -9.40
C LEU A 152 -14.62 -1.89 -9.15
N THR A 153 -15.15 -1.01 -9.99
CA THR A 153 -16.51 -0.48 -9.87
C THR A 153 -17.49 -1.24 -10.75
N ASN A 154 -18.78 -1.11 -10.50
CA ASN A 154 -19.85 -1.64 -11.34
C ASN A 154 -19.99 -0.92 -12.69
N ARG A 155 -19.43 0.30 -12.82
CA ARG A 155 -19.48 1.15 -14.01
C ARG A 155 -18.64 0.58 -15.15
N LEU A 156 -19.19 0.61 -16.37
CA LEU A 156 -18.46 0.22 -17.57
C LEU A 156 -17.52 1.33 -18.03
N LYS A 157 -16.31 0.94 -18.46
CA LYS A 157 -15.33 1.83 -19.08
C LYS A 157 -15.74 2.20 -20.50
N SER A 158 -16.41 1.28 -21.21
CA SER A 158 -16.98 1.50 -22.53
C SER A 158 -18.35 0.80 -22.61
N PRO A 159 -19.38 1.43 -23.19
CA PRO A 159 -20.68 0.79 -23.41
C PRO A 159 -20.60 -0.47 -24.27
N ASN A 160 -19.59 -0.56 -25.15
CA ASN A 160 -19.45 -1.64 -26.15
C ASN A 160 -18.72 -2.88 -25.62
N ASP A 161 -18.15 -2.83 -24.41
CA ASP A 161 -17.49 -3.97 -23.79
C ASP A 161 -17.95 -4.14 -22.33
N PRO A 162 -18.88 -5.07 -22.07
CA PRO A 162 -19.43 -5.29 -20.73
C PRO A 162 -18.39 -5.87 -19.74
N ASN A 163 -17.24 -6.33 -20.22
CA ASN A 163 -16.16 -6.85 -19.38
C ASN A 163 -15.20 -5.75 -18.91
N LEU A 164 -15.14 -4.62 -19.62
CA LEU A 164 -14.31 -3.49 -19.24
C LEU A 164 -15.03 -2.60 -18.24
N LYS A 165 -14.69 -2.77 -16.97
CA LYS A 165 -15.18 -1.94 -15.86
C LYS A 165 -14.17 -0.86 -15.47
N ILE A 166 -14.65 0.26 -14.95
CA ILE A 166 -13.81 1.33 -14.42
C ILE A 166 -13.21 0.85 -13.10
N SER A 167 -11.90 1.00 -12.92
CA SER A 167 -11.22 0.84 -11.65
C SER A 167 -10.78 2.20 -11.10
N ARG A 168 -10.76 2.31 -9.77
CA ARG A 168 -10.13 3.42 -9.04
C ARG A 168 -8.86 2.93 -8.38
N ASN A 169 -7.85 3.80 -8.33
CA ASN A 169 -6.53 3.50 -7.77
C ASN A 169 -5.94 4.75 -7.11
N ASP A 170 -6.77 5.46 -6.35
CA ASP A 170 -6.42 6.74 -5.72
C ASP A 170 -5.25 6.56 -4.74
N LEU A 171 -4.39 7.58 -4.62
CA LEU A 171 -3.38 7.65 -3.56
C LEU A 171 -4.02 8.25 -2.31
N ILE A 172 -4.08 7.49 -1.24
CA ILE A 172 -4.67 7.93 0.02
C ILE A 172 -3.57 8.02 1.08
N LEU A 173 -3.47 9.18 1.74
CA LEU A 173 -2.61 9.35 2.92
C LEU A 173 -3.24 8.57 4.08
N ALA A 174 -2.60 7.47 4.47
CA ALA A 174 -3.07 6.60 5.54
C ALA A 174 -2.62 7.07 6.92
N TRP A 175 -1.41 7.62 7.00
CA TRP A 175 -0.81 8.08 8.24
C TRP A 175 0.27 9.13 7.97
N THR A 176 0.39 10.11 8.87
CA THR A 176 1.46 11.12 8.82
C THR A 176 1.89 11.49 10.23
N LYS A 177 3.18 11.79 10.40
CA LYS A 177 3.72 12.32 11.66
C LYS A 177 4.98 13.15 11.41
N THR A 178 5.09 14.27 12.12
CA THR A 178 6.27 15.14 12.13
C THR A 178 7.03 15.00 13.45
N TYR A 179 8.36 15.09 13.37
CA TYR A 179 9.33 14.91 14.47
C TYR A 179 10.30 16.11 14.61
#